data_AF-A0A2P6VSD2-F1
#
_entry.id   AF-A0A2P6VSD2-F1
#
_cell.length_a   1.000
_cell.length_b   1.000
_cell.length_c   1.000
_cell.angle_alpha   90.00
_cell.angle_beta   90.00
_cell.angle_gamma   90.00
#
_symmetry.space_group_name_H-M   'P 1'
#
loop_
_entity.id
_entity.type
_entity.pdbx_description
1 polymer ?
#
loop_
_entity_poly.entity_id
_entity_poly.type
_entity_poly.pdbx_seq_one_letter_code
_entity_poly.pdbx_strand_id
1 'polypeptide(L)'
;MAKRAVGALPIIGLISRLTATEGGIGNDAQAYPEFCRQVFDAAPQGFQIAVAELQDRHGKAAQRKYVLLALWMARHGGGIVPGKAIVDSARRVRVSSDLEFEMDRFSEALNEINSKYTYMERPRGSLAQQADIAVDALARLVLALKDGAPIAAEDAPLIEEAACGGFWDVPGIRDEVQRSIQEREARATAYV
;
A
#
# COMPACT_ATOMS: atom_id res chain seq x y z
N MET A 1 15.91 27.15 48.02
CA MET A 1 16.65 26.04 47.38
C MET A 1 16.02 25.73 46.01
N ALA A 2 16.81 25.18 45.10
CA ALA A 2 16.73 25.30 43.65
C ALA A 2 15.51 24.67 42.94
N LYS A 3 15.13 25.30 41.81
CA LYS A 3 14.25 24.77 40.75
C LYS A 3 14.82 23.46 40.20
N ARG A 4 14.01 22.39 40.13
CA ARG A 4 14.24 21.24 39.24
C ARG A 4 13.34 21.38 38.02
N ALA A 5 13.92 21.84 36.92
CA ALA A 5 13.38 21.65 35.58
C ALA A 5 13.93 20.33 35.05
N VAL A 6 13.11 19.27 34.99
CA VAL A 6 13.40 18.07 34.19
C VAL A 6 12.07 17.48 33.73
N GLY A 7 11.55 18.02 32.63
CA GLY A 7 10.55 17.34 31.81
C GLY A 7 11.22 16.99 30.49
N ALA A 8 12.08 15.98 30.50
CA ALA A 8 12.66 15.46 29.26
C ALA A 8 11.52 14.88 28.42
N LEU A 9 11.25 15.51 27.28
CA LEU A 9 10.37 14.95 26.26
C LEU A 9 10.89 13.55 25.87
N PRO A 10 10.01 12.58 25.55
CA PRO A 10 10.42 11.24 25.18
C PRO A 10 11.15 11.28 23.83
N ILE A 11 12.49 11.35 23.88
CA ILE A 11 13.38 11.39 22.72
C ILE A 11 13.15 10.16 21.81
N ILE A 12 12.72 9.04 22.37
CA ILE A 12 12.41 7.80 21.63
C ILE A 12 11.25 8.02 20.65
N GLY A 13 10.26 8.84 20.99
CA GLY A 13 9.13 9.17 20.10
C GLY A 13 9.51 10.09 18.94
N LEU A 14 10.59 10.86 19.08
CA LEU A 14 11.13 11.73 18.03
C LEU A 14 12.01 10.95 17.05
N ILE A 15 12.79 9.97 17.52
CA ILE A 15 13.62 9.14 16.65
C ILE A 15 12.75 8.20 15.81
N SER A 16 11.71 7.59 16.39
CA SER A 16 10.75 6.75 15.64
C SER A 16 10.05 7.53 14.52
N ARG A 17 9.76 8.83 14.72
CA ARG A 17 9.24 9.71 13.67
C ARG A 17 10.27 10.11 12.62
N LEU A 18 11.54 10.23 13.00
CA LEU A 18 12.63 10.57 12.08
C LEU A 18 13.09 9.37 11.23
N THR A 19 12.88 8.14 11.72
CA THR A 19 13.24 6.90 11.03
C THR A 19 12.04 6.22 10.37
N ALA A 20 10.83 6.73 10.56
CA ALA A 20 9.70 6.33 9.75
C ALA A 20 10.02 6.70 8.30
N THR A 21 10.00 5.71 7.43
CA THR A 21 10.09 5.84 5.98
C THR A 21 8.90 6.59 5.37
N GLU A 22 7.96 7.03 6.23
CA GLU A 22 6.96 8.04 5.95
C GLU A 22 7.66 9.41 5.82
N GLY A 23 7.77 9.89 4.59
CA GLY A 23 8.66 10.97 4.18
C GLY A 23 8.67 12.23 5.05
N GLY A 24 9.89 12.80 5.17
CA GLY A 24 10.13 14.24 5.17
C GLY A 24 9.77 15.03 6.43
N ILE A 25 10.41 16.19 6.58
CA ILE A 25 10.11 17.14 7.64
C ILE A 25 8.73 17.75 7.36
N GLY A 26 7.74 17.39 8.19
CA GLY A 26 6.33 17.68 7.98
C GLY A 26 5.62 16.35 7.71
N ASN A 27 4.69 15.97 8.58
CA ASN A 27 3.98 14.68 8.58
C ASN A 27 3.11 14.45 7.32
N ASP A 28 3.57 14.71 6.10
CA ASP A 28 2.79 14.53 4.89
C ASP A 28 2.94 13.09 4.39
N ALA A 29 1.85 12.51 3.88
CA ALA A 29 1.92 11.19 3.27
C ALA A 29 2.89 11.24 2.08
N GLN A 30 3.76 10.24 1.98
CA GLN A 30 4.75 10.18 0.90
C GLN A 30 4.07 10.28 -0.47
N ALA A 31 4.58 11.15 -1.34
CA ALA A 31 4.03 11.32 -2.68
C ALA A 31 4.31 10.09 -3.57
N TYR A 32 3.41 9.79 -4.50
CA TYR A 32 3.54 8.64 -5.40
C TYR A 32 4.88 8.57 -6.16
N PRO A 33 5.42 9.66 -6.75
CA PRO A 33 6.72 9.61 -7.42
C PRO A 33 7.87 9.26 -6.47
N GLU A 34 7.82 9.73 -5.23
CA GLU A 34 8.83 9.43 -4.22
C GLU A 34 8.77 7.96 -3.79
N PHE A 35 7.57 7.43 -3.62
CA PHE A 35 7.34 6.01 -3.36
C PHE A 35 7.89 5.16 -4.50
N CYS A 36 7.58 5.50 -5.76
CA CYS A 36 8.11 4.79 -6.92
C CYS A 36 9.64 4.73 -6.91
N ARG A 37 10.30 5.86 -6.62
CA ARG A 37 11.76 5.93 -6.54
C ARG A 37 12.30 5.03 -5.43
N GLN A 38 11.72 5.09 -4.24
CA GLN A 38 12.18 4.28 -3.12
C GLN A 38 12.00 2.77 -3.37
N VAL A 39 10.86 2.36 -3.93
CA VAL A 39 10.63 0.95 -4.31
C VAL A 39 11.61 0.53 -5.40
N PHE A 40 11.92 1.40 -6.36
CA PHE A 40 12.93 1.10 -7.37
C PHE A 40 14.32 0.91 -6.76
N ASP A 41 14.71 1.75 -5.79
CA ASP A 41 16.03 1.74 -5.16
C ASP A 41 16.21 0.60 -4.15
N ALA A 42 15.16 0.25 -3.40
CA ALA A 42 15.26 -0.58 -2.19
C ALA A 42 14.52 -1.91 -2.23
N ALA A 43 13.55 -2.11 -3.15
CA ALA A 43 12.80 -3.35 -3.16
C ALA A 43 13.68 -4.55 -3.57
N PRO A 44 13.44 -5.74 -2.99
CA PRO A 44 14.15 -6.95 -3.38
C PRO A 44 14.04 -7.25 -4.88
N GLN A 45 15.05 -7.92 -5.44
CA GLN A 45 15.06 -8.29 -6.85
C GLN A 45 13.81 -9.11 -7.26
N GLY A 46 13.27 -9.91 -6.34
CA GLY A 46 12.05 -10.68 -6.53
C GLY A 46 10.86 -9.83 -6.99
N PHE A 47 10.73 -8.60 -6.48
CA PHE A 47 9.71 -7.65 -6.94
C PHE A 47 9.84 -7.33 -8.43
N GLN A 48 11.05 -7.01 -8.89
CA GLN A 48 11.28 -6.61 -10.28
C GLN A 48 11.02 -7.76 -11.25
N ILE A 49 11.42 -8.97 -10.87
CA ILE A 49 11.17 -10.19 -11.64
C ILE A 49 9.67 -10.47 -11.69
N ALA A 50 8.98 -10.43 -10.54
CA ALA A 50 7.55 -10.72 -10.46
C ALA A 50 6.72 -9.74 -11.30
N VAL A 51 7.01 -8.44 -11.22
CA VAL A 51 6.31 -7.42 -12.03
C VAL A 51 6.58 -7.61 -13.53
N ALA A 52 7.81 -7.96 -13.92
CA ALA A 52 8.12 -8.23 -15.32
C ALA A 52 7.36 -9.45 -15.85
N GLU A 53 7.33 -10.54 -15.08
CA GLU A 53 6.59 -11.76 -15.41
C GLU A 53 5.08 -11.52 -15.48
N LEU A 54 4.52 -10.78 -14.52
CA LEU A 54 3.11 -10.39 -14.55
C LEU A 54 2.79 -9.53 -15.78
N GLN A 55 3.70 -8.64 -16.18
CA GLN A 55 3.53 -7.81 -17.37
C GLN A 55 3.59 -8.64 -18.66
N ASP A 56 4.45 -9.66 -18.73
CA ASP A 56 4.50 -10.59 -19.87
C ASP A 56 3.19 -11.38 -20.00
N ARG A 57 2.68 -11.92 -18.89
CA ARG A 57 1.46 -12.74 -18.85
C ARG A 57 0.16 -11.95 -19.02
N HIS A 58 0.05 -10.81 -18.34
CA HIS A 58 -1.21 -10.07 -18.18
C HIS A 58 -1.22 -8.71 -18.89
N GLY A 59 -0.12 -8.36 -19.57
CA GLY A 59 -0.02 -7.23 -20.48
C GLY A 59 -0.04 -5.86 -19.79
N LYS A 60 -0.67 -4.89 -20.47
CA LYS A 60 -0.63 -3.46 -20.11
C LYS A 60 -1.03 -3.17 -18.65
N ALA A 61 -1.98 -3.93 -18.12
CA ALA A 61 -2.51 -3.70 -16.78
C ALA A 61 -1.48 -4.01 -15.67
N ALA A 62 -0.52 -4.88 -15.93
CA ALA A 62 0.56 -5.20 -14.99
C ALA A 62 1.81 -4.35 -15.18
N GLN A 63 1.76 -3.28 -16.00
CA GLN A 63 2.86 -2.34 -16.08
C GLN A 63 3.22 -1.82 -14.70
N ARG A 64 4.52 -1.75 -14.42
CA ARG A 64 5.10 -1.37 -13.12
C ARG A 64 4.43 -0.14 -12.50
N LYS A 65 4.14 0.91 -13.30
CA LYS A 65 3.51 2.14 -12.79
C LYS A 65 2.14 1.90 -12.16
N TYR A 66 1.30 1.05 -12.75
CA TYR A 66 -0.03 0.76 -12.20
C TYR A 66 0.07 -0.13 -10.97
N VAL A 67 0.99 -1.10 -10.99
CA VAL A 67 1.30 -1.96 -9.82
C VAL A 67 1.75 -1.09 -8.64
N LEU A 68 2.69 -0.19 -8.86
CA LEU A 68 3.17 0.74 -7.84
C LEU A 68 2.07 1.69 -7.34
N LEU A 69 1.14 2.12 -8.21
CA LEU A 69 0.03 2.97 -7.78
C LEU A 69 -0.89 2.21 -6.80
N ALA A 70 -1.27 0.98 -7.14
CA ALA A 70 -2.08 0.14 -6.27
C ALA A 70 -1.41 -0.10 -4.91
N LEU A 71 -0.11 -0.38 -4.91
CA LEU A 71 0.67 -0.61 -3.68
C LEU A 71 0.85 0.65 -2.85
N TRP A 72 1.11 1.79 -3.49
CA TRP A 72 1.18 3.08 -2.82
C TRP A 72 -0.13 3.42 -2.11
N MET A 73 -1.27 3.26 -2.80
CA MET A 73 -2.58 3.50 -2.21
C MET A 73 -2.88 2.54 -1.06
N ALA A 74 -2.55 1.24 -1.21
CA ALA A 74 -2.74 0.26 -0.15
C ALA A 74 -1.89 0.57 1.10
N ARG A 75 -0.62 0.93 0.89
CA ARG A 75 0.33 1.24 1.95
C ARG A 75 -0.05 2.51 2.73
N HIS A 76 -0.36 3.58 2.01
CA HIS A 76 -0.60 4.90 2.62
C HIS A 76 -2.07 5.17 2.93
N GLY A 77 -2.99 4.39 2.37
CA GLY A 77 -4.43 4.55 2.56
C GLY A 77 -5.09 3.41 3.32
N GLY A 78 -4.43 2.27 3.50
CA GLY A 78 -5.00 1.11 4.19
C GLY A 78 -5.37 1.45 5.64
N GLY A 79 -6.68 1.39 5.94
CA GLY A 79 -7.28 1.75 7.22
C GLY A 79 -7.47 3.24 7.47
N ILE A 80 -7.21 4.08 6.46
CA ILE A 80 -7.54 5.51 6.45
C ILE A 80 -8.66 5.75 5.44
N VAL A 81 -8.39 5.42 4.18
CA VAL A 81 -9.37 5.47 3.09
C VAL A 81 -10.12 4.13 3.07
N PRO A 82 -11.44 4.10 2.76
CA PRO A 82 -12.17 2.85 2.62
C PRO A 82 -11.46 1.89 1.64
N GLY A 83 -11.10 0.69 2.10
CA GLY A 83 -10.33 -0.27 1.29
C GLY A 83 -10.98 -0.59 -0.06
N LYS A 84 -12.32 -0.65 -0.09
CA LYS A 84 -13.09 -0.84 -1.33
C LYS A 84 -12.84 0.27 -2.35
N ALA A 85 -12.64 1.51 -1.92
CA ALA A 85 -12.35 2.63 -2.83
C ALA A 85 -10.98 2.44 -3.52
N ILE A 86 -9.98 1.92 -2.80
CA ILE A 86 -8.65 1.60 -3.33
C ILE A 86 -8.73 0.42 -4.31
N VAL A 87 -9.43 -0.65 -3.93
CA VAL A 87 -9.62 -1.84 -4.78
C VAL A 87 -10.40 -1.49 -6.06
N ASP A 88 -11.43 -0.64 -5.95
CA ASP A 88 -12.17 -0.15 -7.12
C ASP A 88 -11.34 0.80 -7.98
N SER A 89 -10.40 1.56 -7.40
CA SER A 89 -9.43 2.36 -8.15
C SER A 89 -8.55 1.48 -9.01
N ALA A 90 -7.96 0.42 -8.45
CA ALA A 90 -7.20 -0.58 -9.19
C ALA A 90 -7.99 -1.20 -10.37
N ARG A 91 -9.28 -1.49 -10.15
CA ARG A 91 -10.19 -1.95 -11.22
C ARG A 91 -10.38 -0.91 -12.32
N ARG A 92 -10.54 0.37 -11.98
CA ARG A 92 -10.70 1.46 -12.95
C ARG A 92 -9.41 1.70 -13.74
N VAL A 93 -8.25 1.75 -13.07
CA VAL A 93 -6.93 1.89 -13.71
C VAL A 93 -6.71 0.82 -14.77
N ARG A 94 -7.09 -0.44 -14.49
CA ARG A 94 -6.99 -1.52 -15.48
C ARG A 94 -7.66 -1.17 -16.81
N VAL A 95 -8.81 -0.51 -16.75
CA VAL A 95 -9.63 -0.19 -17.93
C VAL A 95 -9.24 1.15 -18.55
N SER A 96 -9.13 2.20 -17.73
CA SER A 96 -8.87 3.57 -18.21
C SER A 96 -7.39 3.79 -18.56
N SER A 97 -6.46 3.08 -17.91
CA SER A 97 -5.03 3.41 -17.88
C SER A 97 -4.73 4.82 -17.37
N ASP A 98 -5.69 5.46 -16.73
CA ASP A 98 -5.59 6.83 -16.24
C ASP A 98 -5.04 6.83 -14.81
N LEU A 99 -3.71 6.86 -14.74
CA LEU A 99 -2.98 6.85 -13.48
C LEU A 99 -3.09 8.18 -12.74
N GLU A 100 -3.04 9.29 -13.47
CA GLU A 100 -3.04 10.64 -12.89
C GLU A 100 -4.37 10.91 -12.20
N PHE A 101 -5.49 10.61 -12.86
CA PHE A 101 -6.81 10.77 -12.26
C PHE A 101 -6.99 9.97 -10.96
N GLU A 102 -6.52 8.73 -10.93
CA GLU A 102 -6.69 7.87 -9.75
C GLU A 102 -5.71 8.24 -8.62
N MET A 103 -4.51 8.71 -8.96
CA MET A 103 -3.55 9.29 -8.02
C MET A 103 -4.11 10.55 -7.36
N ASP A 104 -4.66 11.47 -8.15
CA ASP A 104 -5.21 12.74 -7.66
C ASP A 104 -6.43 12.47 -6.78
N ARG A 105 -7.36 11.64 -7.26
CA ARG A 105 -8.55 11.24 -6.50
C ARG A 105 -8.20 10.61 -5.16
N PHE A 106 -7.20 9.71 -5.12
CA PHE A 106 -6.77 9.11 -3.87
C PHE A 106 -6.09 10.14 -2.94
N SER A 107 -5.23 11.00 -3.48
CA SER A 107 -4.55 12.05 -2.71
C SER A 107 -5.55 13.01 -2.07
N GLU A 108 -6.59 13.42 -2.81
CA GLU A 108 -7.68 14.25 -2.30
C GLU A 108 -8.40 13.56 -1.13
N ALA A 109 -8.79 12.29 -1.29
CA ALA A 109 -9.47 11.52 -0.24
C ALA A 109 -8.58 11.35 1.01
N LEU A 110 -7.30 11.04 0.82
CA LEU A 110 -6.35 10.88 1.90
C LEU A 110 -6.12 12.20 2.66
N ASN A 111 -5.96 13.30 1.93
CA ASN A 111 -5.78 14.64 2.50
C ASN A 111 -7.03 15.13 3.24
N GLU A 112 -8.22 14.88 2.70
CA GLU A 112 -9.47 15.24 3.37
C GLU A 112 -9.56 14.58 4.75
N ILE A 113 -9.21 13.30 4.84
CA ILE A 113 -9.21 12.57 6.12
C ILE A 113 -8.09 13.10 7.02
N ASN A 114 -6.86 13.18 6.53
CA ASN A 114 -5.70 13.61 7.33
C ASN A 114 -5.85 15.03 7.89
N SER A 115 -6.50 15.94 7.17
CA SER A 115 -6.75 17.31 7.63
C SER A 115 -7.57 17.35 8.93
N LYS A 116 -8.44 16.36 9.16
CA LYS A 116 -9.28 16.23 10.36
C LYS A 116 -8.47 15.81 11.59
N TYR A 117 -7.25 15.29 11.41
CA TYR A 117 -6.36 14.80 12.47
C TYR A 117 -5.09 15.65 12.62
N THR A 118 -5.10 16.91 12.20
CA THR A 118 -3.93 17.82 12.30
C THR A 118 -3.34 17.92 13.71
N TYR A 119 -4.21 17.83 14.74
CA TYR A 119 -3.83 17.92 16.15
C TYR A 119 -4.05 16.62 16.93
N MET A 120 -4.32 15.51 16.25
CA MET A 120 -4.64 14.20 16.85
C MET A 120 -3.81 13.10 16.19
N GLU A 121 -3.78 11.93 16.82
CA GLU A 121 -3.18 10.76 16.18
C GLU A 121 -4.02 10.36 14.96
N ARG A 122 -3.36 10.17 13.82
CA ARG A 122 -4.03 9.79 12.57
C ARG A 122 -4.49 8.34 12.67
N PRO A 123 -5.65 8.00 12.09
CA PRO A 123 -6.02 6.61 11.94
C PRO A 123 -4.92 5.88 11.15
N ARG A 124 -4.61 4.66 11.56
CA ARG A 124 -3.71 3.75 10.83
C ARG A 124 -4.38 2.39 10.76
N GLY A 125 -4.42 1.81 9.56
CA GLY A 125 -4.84 0.43 9.39
C GLY A 125 -3.85 -0.55 10.01
N SER A 126 -4.34 -1.74 10.34
CA SER A 126 -3.46 -2.84 10.70
C SER A 126 -2.65 -3.28 9.48
N LEU A 127 -1.49 -3.91 9.74
CA LEU A 127 -0.67 -4.49 8.67
C LEU A 127 -1.46 -5.52 7.85
N ALA A 128 -2.28 -6.34 8.52
CA ALA A 128 -3.20 -7.28 7.89
C ALA A 128 -4.17 -6.60 6.91
N GLN A 129 -4.75 -5.45 7.30
CA GLN A 129 -5.66 -4.70 6.45
C GLN A 129 -4.94 -4.11 5.23
N GLN A 130 -3.71 -3.60 5.39
CA GLN A 130 -2.92 -3.10 4.27
C GLN A 130 -2.55 -4.23 3.28
N ALA A 131 -2.17 -5.40 3.80
CA ALA A 131 -1.88 -6.58 2.99
C ALA A 131 -3.13 -7.09 2.24
N ASP A 132 -4.29 -7.14 2.90
CA ASP A 132 -5.56 -7.49 2.27
C ASP A 132 -5.88 -6.57 1.09
N ILE A 133 -5.81 -5.25 1.30
CA ILE A 133 -6.07 -4.26 0.26
C ILE A 133 -5.05 -4.36 -0.87
N ALA A 134 -3.77 -4.55 -0.56
CA ALA A 134 -2.71 -4.68 -1.57
C ALA A 134 -2.94 -5.89 -2.47
N VAL A 135 -3.18 -7.07 -1.88
CA VAL A 135 -3.44 -8.31 -2.63
C VAL A 135 -4.71 -8.18 -3.47
N ASP A 136 -5.79 -7.61 -2.92
CA ASP A 136 -7.04 -7.46 -3.66
C ASP A 136 -6.95 -6.44 -4.78
N ALA A 137 -6.24 -5.34 -4.56
CA ALA A 137 -5.97 -4.34 -5.58
C ALA A 137 -5.13 -4.94 -6.72
N LEU A 138 -4.08 -5.72 -6.42
CA LEU A 138 -3.30 -6.42 -7.44
C LEU A 138 -4.12 -7.47 -8.18
N ALA A 139 -4.92 -8.27 -7.49
CA ALA A 139 -5.80 -9.26 -8.12
C ALA A 139 -6.81 -8.60 -9.09
N ARG A 140 -7.35 -7.43 -8.71
CA ARG A 140 -8.26 -6.64 -9.55
C ARG A 140 -7.55 -5.98 -10.72
N LEU A 141 -6.39 -5.39 -10.47
CA LEU A 141 -5.61 -4.66 -11.47
C LEU A 141 -5.00 -5.61 -12.50
N VAL A 142 -4.26 -6.62 -12.04
CA VAL A 142 -3.39 -7.44 -12.88
C VAL A 142 -4.14 -8.65 -13.43
N LEU A 143 -4.83 -9.40 -12.55
CA LEU A 143 -5.44 -10.68 -12.89
C LEU A 143 -6.91 -10.58 -13.34
N ALA A 144 -7.50 -9.38 -13.30
CA ALA A 144 -8.92 -9.13 -13.60
C ALA A 144 -9.90 -9.94 -12.75
N LEU A 145 -9.49 -10.40 -11.56
CA LEU A 145 -10.29 -11.27 -10.73
C LEU A 145 -11.48 -10.53 -10.10
N LYS A 146 -12.54 -11.27 -9.74
CA LYS A 146 -13.62 -10.74 -8.90
C LYS A 146 -13.17 -10.63 -7.43
N ASP A 147 -13.89 -9.85 -6.63
CA ASP A 147 -13.66 -9.82 -5.18
C ASP A 147 -13.90 -11.23 -4.64
N GLY A 148 -12.97 -11.73 -3.84
CA GLY A 148 -13.02 -13.10 -3.33
C GLY A 148 -12.73 -14.22 -4.33
N ALA A 149 -12.48 -13.95 -5.62
CA ALA A 149 -12.04 -15.04 -6.50
C ALA A 149 -10.63 -15.55 -6.11
N PRO A 150 -10.36 -16.86 -6.09
CA PRO A 150 -9.04 -17.37 -5.75
C PRO A 150 -7.99 -16.91 -6.77
N ILE A 151 -6.76 -16.69 -6.31
CA ILE A 151 -5.60 -16.44 -7.18
C ILE A 151 -5.04 -17.79 -7.62
N ALA A 152 -4.79 -17.96 -8.92
CA ALA A 152 -4.23 -19.20 -9.45
C ALA A 152 -2.84 -19.49 -8.86
N ALA A 153 -2.51 -20.77 -8.70
CA ALA A 153 -1.25 -21.18 -8.08
C ALA A 153 -0.02 -20.67 -8.85
N GLU A 154 -0.11 -20.53 -10.17
CA GLU A 154 0.97 -19.95 -11.00
C GLU A 154 1.17 -18.43 -10.82
N ASP A 155 0.16 -17.71 -10.35
CA ASP A 155 0.21 -16.25 -10.17
C ASP A 155 0.44 -15.87 -8.70
N ALA A 156 0.09 -16.73 -7.75
CA ALA A 156 0.18 -16.44 -6.32
C ALA A 156 1.59 -16.02 -5.86
N PRO A 157 2.70 -16.70 -6.25
CA PRO A 157 4.05 -16.26 -5.89
C PRO A 157 4.42 -14.90 -6.50
N LEU A 158 3.90 -14.59 -7.68
CA LEU A 158 4.16 -13.31 -8.36
C LEU A 158 3.42 -12.17 -7.66
N ILE A 159 2.17 -12.40 -7.25
CA ILE A 159 1.40 -11.44 -6.44
C ILE A 159 2.06 -11.24 -5.08
N GLU A 160 2.56 -12.29 -4.45
CA GLU A 160 3.28 -12.20 -3.18
C GLU A 160 4.52 -11.30 -3.29
N GLU A 161 5.40 -11.56 -4.26
CA GLU A 161 6.62 -10.76 -4.46
C GLU A 161 6.30 -9.32 -4.88
N ALA A 162 5.28 -9.12 -5.72
CA ALA A 162 4.81 -7.79 -6.10
C ALA A 162 4.30 -7.01 -4.88
N ALA A 163 3.46 -7.62 -4.05
CA ALA A 163 2.93 -7.01 -2.83
C ALA A 163 4.06 -6.70 -1.84
N CYS A 164 4.92 -7.66 -1.54
CA CYS A 164 6.03 -7.47 -0.60
C CYS A 164 6.98 -6.35 -1.04
N GLY A 165 7.23 -6.18 -2.35
CA GLY A 165 8.08 -5.10 -2.85
C GLY A 165 7.54 -3.69 -2.59
N GLY A 166 6.21 -3.49 -2.55
CA GLY A 166 5.60 -2.22 -2.15
C GLY A 166 5.75 -1.91 -0.64
N PHE A 167 6.14 -2.92 0.14
CA PHE A 167 6.25 -2.90 1.58
C PHE A 167 7.64 -3.37 2.04
N TRP A 168 8.70 -3.09 1.25
CA TRP A 168 10.04 -3.66 1.42
C TRP A 168 10.67 -3.47 2.82
N ASP A 169 10.26 -2.46 3.58
CA ASP A 169 10.73 -2.15 4.94
C ASP A 169 9.88 -2.74 6.03
N VAL A 170 8.65 -3.16 5.72
CA VAL A 170 7.66 -3.41 6.73
C VAL A 170 7.84 -4.83 7.25
N PRO A 171 8.35 -5.03 8.49
CA PRO A 171 8.61 -6.38 8.99
C PRO A 171 7.28 -7.12 9.16
N GLY A 172 7.26 -8.41 8.81
CA GLY A 172 6.06 -9.25 8.90
C GLY A 172 5.05 -9.09 7.76
N ILE A 173 5.28 -8.19 6.78
CA ILE A 173 4.33 -8.03 5.66
C ILE A 173 4.15 -9.31 4.85
N ARG A 174 5.22 -10.11 4.67
CA ARG A 174 5.16 -11.33 3.88
C ARG A 174 4.15 -12.33 4.44
N ASP A 175 4.14 -12.52 5.76
CA ASP A 175 3.21 -13.44 6.42
C ASP A 175 1.76 -12.97 6.22
N GLU A 176 1.52 -11.66 6.30
CA GLU A 176 0.19 -11.07 6.06
C GLU A 176 -0.24 -11.15 4.59
N VAL A 177 0.68 -10.99 3.65
CA VAL A 177 0.42 -11.14 2.22
C VAL A 177 0.10 -12.61 1.89
N GLN A 178 0.87 -13.55 2.42
CA GLN A 178 0.63 -14.98 2.24
C GLN A 178 -0.73 -15.39 2.82
N ARG A 179 -1.04 -14.94 4.05
CA ARG A 179 -2.36 -15.12 4.66
C ARG A 179 -3.46 -14.54 3.76
N SER A 180 -3.31 -13.28 3.32
CA SER A 180 -4.28 -12.58 2.50
C SER A 180 -4.57 -13.29 1.17
N ILE A 181 -3.56 -13.88 0.52
CA ILE A 181 -3.70 -14.69 -0.70
C ILE A 181 -4.49 -15.97 -0.40
N GLN A 182 -4.13 -16.70 0.66
CA GLN A 182 -4.78 -17.95 1.04
C GLN A 182 -6.24 -17.76 1.45
N GLU A 183 -6.52 -16.72 2.22
CA GLU A 183 -7.85 -16.42 2.77
C GLU A 183 -8.72 -15.60 1.82
N ARG A 184 -8.21 -15.22 0.64
CA ARG A 184 -8.90 -14.29 -0.27
C ARG A 184 -10.35 -14.69 -0.56
N GLU A 185 -10.60 -15.97 -0.76
CA GLU A 185 -11.95 -16.49 -1.02
C GLU A 185 -12.92 -16.28 0.14
N ALA A 186 -12.45 -16.49 1.36
CA ALA A 186 -13.23 -16.22 2.57
C ALA A 186 -13.49 -14.72 2.80
N ARG A 187 -12.64 -13.85 2.23
CA ARG A 187 -12.74 -12.38 2.35
C ARG A 187 -13.65 -11.73 1.30
N ALA A 188 -14.40 -12.50 0.50
CA ALA A 188 -15.29 -11.99 -0.55
C ALA A 188 -16.29 -10.92 -0.08
N THR A 189 -16.68 -10.95 1.20
CA THR A 189 -17.65 -10.02 1.81
C THR A 189 -17.00 -8.84 2.53
N ALA A 190 -15.67 -8.78 2.64
CA ALA A 190 -14.96 -7.74 3.39
C ALA A 190 -15.13 -6.32 2.81
N TYR A 191 -15.68 -6.22 1.60
CA TYR A 191 -15.90 -4.96 0.89
C TYR A 191 -17.31 -4.78 0.32
N VAL A 192 -18.29 -5.57 0.81
CA VAL A 192 -19.72 -5.43 0.47
C VAL A 192 -20.41 -4.52 1.47
#